data_AF-A0A7Y2IU02-F1
#
_entry.id   AF-A0A7Y2IU02-F1
#
_cell.length_a   1.000
_cell.length_b   1.000
_cell.length_c   1.000
_cell.angle_alpha   90.00
_cell.angle_beta   90.00
_cell.angle_gamma   90.00
#
_symmetry.space_group_name_H-M   'P 1'
#
loop_
_entity.id
_entity.type
_entity.pdbx_description
1 polymer ?
#
loop_
_entity_poly.entity_id
_entity_poly.type
_entity_poly.pdbx_seq_one_letter_code
_entity_poly.pdbx_strand_id
1 'polypeptide(L)'
;MEQVLGPVHLVRIGRVRFPVAAVIGKAPDGSAVTHARLGRDGWLRVYFGPGRRVRVSDGTEWRIRATGYGPYIAPMVTNDNGKLALALPHGKRSYGINGRDFAFNLYPAGRLGVRRPTWVLREHETELATLDAGSLNAQHPVPLAAALLCWTVAKFGIPGEAALEVPSMQWK
;
A
#
# COMPACT_ATOMS: atom_id res chain seq x y z
N MET A 1 -9.88 -11.69 6.49
CA MET A 1 -9.07 -10.44 6.46
C MET A 1 -9.98 -9.32 5.97
N GLU A 2 -9.97 -8.14 6.59
CA GLU A 2 -10.80 -7.01 6.12
C GLU A 2 -10.48 -6.66 4.66
N GLN A 3 -11.51 -6.36 3.87
CA GLN A 3 -11.41 -6.02 2.45
C GLN A 3 -12.08 -4.68 2.16
N VAL A 4 -11.67 -4.05 1.07
CA VAL A 4 -12.26 -2.82 0.53
C VAL A 4 -12.80 -3.05 -0.88
N LEU A 5 -13.92 -2.42 -1.19
CA LEU A 5 -14.56 -2.44 -2.51
C LEU A 5 -15.08 -1.04 -2.83
N GLY A 6 -15.01 -0.65 -4.10
CA GLY A 6 -15.39 0.67 -4.57
C GLY A 6 -14.38 1.77 -4.18
N PRO A 7 -14.81 3.05 -4.20
CA PRO A 7 -13.94 4.16 -3.85
C PRO A 7 -13.67 4.19 -2.34
N VAL A 8 -12.40 4.08 -1.97
CA VAL A 8 -11.90 4.28 -0.61
C VAL A 8 -10.82 5.36 -0.57
N HIS A 9 -10.88 6.22 0.44
CA HIS A 9 -10.02 7.39 0.56
C HIS A 9 -9.21 7.32 1.84
N LEU A 10 -7.89 7.52 1.71
CA LEU A 10 -6.99 7.76 2.83
C LEU A 10 -7.00 9.25 3.17
N VAL A 11 -7.82 9.64 4.13
CA VAL A 11 -8.03 11.04 4.51
C VAL A 11 -7.36 11.38 5.84
N ARG A 12 -6.91 12.62 5.99
CA ARG A 12 -6.44 13.14 7.28
C ARG A 12 -7.65 13.53 8.14
N ILE A 13 -7.73 12.99 9.35
CA ILE A 13 -8.81 13.27 10.32
C ILE A 13 -8.31 13.90 11.62
N GLY A 14 -6.99 13.97 11.80
CA GLY A 14 -6.38 14.52 13.01
C GLY A 14 -5.05 15.21 12.72
N ARG A 15 -4.55 15.96 13.71
CA ARG A 15 -3.28 16.70 13.58
C ARG A 15 -2.08 15.96 14.16
N VAL A 16 -2.20 15.47 15.39
CA VAL A 16 -1.04 15.00 16.19
C VAL A 16 -1.27 13.65 16.85
N ARG A 17 -2.34 13.52 17.65
CA ARG A 17 -2.65 12.27 18.38
C ARG A 17 -3.31 11.25 17.47
N PHE A 18 -3.14 9.99 17.81
CA PHE A 18 -3.83 8.91 17.13
C PHE A 18 -5.35 9.01 17.39
N PRO A 19 -6.20 8.89 16.36
CA PRO A 19 -5.86 8.70 14.94
C PRO A 19 -5.58 10.01 14.19
N VAL A 20 -4.63 9.98 13.25
CA VAL A 20 -4.27 11.13 12.40
C VAL A 20 -4.90 11.02 11.01
N ALA A 21 -5.12 9.80 10.52
CA ALA A 21 -5.75 9.52 9.23
C ALA A 21 -6.73 8.36 9.34
N ALA A 22 -7.61 8.21 8.36
CA ALA A 22 -8.55 7.10 8.24
C ALA A 22 -8.69 6.65 6.79
N VAL A 23 -8.99 5.37 6.59
CA VAL A 23 -9.48 4.82 5.32
C VAL A 23 -11.00 4.83 5.37
N ILE A 24 -11.62 5.63 4.52
CA ILE A 24 -13.06 5.83 4.47
C ILE A 24 -13.59 5.34 3.11
N GLY A 25 -14.56 4.43 3.16
CA GLY A 25 -15.33 3.95 2.01
C GLY A 25 -16.81 4.26 2.15
N LYS A 26 -17.63 3.58 1.34
CA LYS A 26 -19.10 3.65 1.41
C LYS A 26 -19.70 2.25 1.60
N ALA A 27 -20.74 2.16 2.42
CA ALA A 27 -21.60 0.98 2.53
C ALA A 27 -22.62 0.93 1.36
N PRO A 28 -23.33 -0.20 1.18
CA PRO A 28 -24.37 -0.34 0.15
C PRO A 28 -25.50 0.69 0.26
N ASP A 29 -25.79 1.18 1.46
CA ASP A 29 -26.79 2.22 1.74
C ASP A 29 -26.25 3.65 1.49
N GLY A 30 -25.00 3.78 1.03
CA GLY A 30 -24.32 5.05 0.76
C GLY A 30 -23.71 5.71 2.00
N SER A 31 -23.87 5.14 3.19
CA SER A 31 -23.27 5.67 4.43
C SER A 31 -21.75 5.50 4.44
N ALA A 32 -21.05 6.39 5.14
CA ALA A 32 -19.59 6.36 5.22
C ALA A 32 -19.13 5.23 6.16
N VAL A 33 -18.22 4.37 5.67
CA VAL A 33 -17.62 3.28 6.47
C VAL A 33 -16.17 3.60 6.74
N THR A 34 -15.75 3.49 8.00
CA THR A 34 -14.33 3.59 8.36
C THR A 34 -13.73 2.19 8.43
N HIS A 35 -12.87 1.86 7.46
CA HIS A 35 -12.17 0.57 7.40
C HIS A 35 -10.97 0.52 8.36
N ALA A 36 -10.25 1.64 8.48
CA ALA A 36 -9.11 1.73 9.38
C ALA A 36 -8.84 3.15 9.85
N ARG A 37 -8.22 3.24 11.02
CA ARG A 37 -7.69 4.45 11.64
C ARG A 37 -6.18 4.33 11.76
N LEU A 38 -5.45 5.35 11.30
CA LEU A 38 -4.01 5.29 11.14
C LEU A 38 -3.31 6.36 11.96
N GLY A 39 -2.14 5.99 12.47
CA GLY A 39 -1.19 6.91 13.06
C GLY A 39 -0.52 7.80 12.02
N ARG A 40 0.37 8.67 12.53
CA ARG A 40 1.14 9.59 11.71
C ARG A 40 1.92 8.83 10.64
N ASP A 41 1.76 9.31 9.41
CA ASP A 41 2.46 8.77 8.26
C ASP A 41 3.88 9.32 8.18
N GLY A 42 4.83 8.49 7.74
CA GLY A 42 6.24 8.91 7.61
C GLY A 42 7.19 7.78 7.26
N TRP A 43 8.05 8.02 6.26
CA TRP A 43 8.97 7.03 5.73
C TRP A 43 9.92 6.45 6.80
N LEU A 44 10.54 7.30 7.64
CA LEU A 44 11.39 6.84 8.75
C LEU A 44 10.66 5.91 9.72
N ARG A 45 9.36 6.14 9.97
CA ARG A 45 8.58 5.30 10.86
C ARG A 45 8.33 3.92 10.26
N VAL A 46 8.07 3.87 8.95
CA VAL A 46 7.81 2.62 8.24
C VAL A 46 9.09 1.80 8.10
N TYR A 47 10.18 2.42 7.63
CA TYR A 47 11.39 1.69 7.24
C TYR A 47 12.41 1.50 8.37
N PHE A 48 12.50 2.45 9.31
CA PHE A 48 13.58 2.49 10.31
C PHE A 48 13.08 2.74 11.73
N GLY A 49 11.77 2.69 11.95
CA GLY A 49 11.14 3.10 13.19
C GLY A 49 10.16 2.07 13.72
N PRO A 50 9.33 2.44 14.71
CA PRO A 50 8.42 1.52 15.38
C PRO A 50 7.24 1.04 14.51
N GLY A 51 7.13 1.50 13.26
CA GLY A 51 5.99 1.28 12.38
C GLY A 51 4.88 2.31 12.55
N ARG A 52 4.07 2.48 11.51
CA ARG A 52 2.83 3.25 11.53
C ARG A 52 1.70 2.37 12.08
N ARG A 53 1.10 2.79 13.19
CA ARG A 53 -0.06 2.11 13.79
C ARG A 53 -1.27 2.17 12.87
N VAL A 54 -2.00 1.08 12.79
CA VAL A 54 -3.29 0.95 12.12
C VAL A 54 -4.24 0.25 13.08
N ARG A 55 -5.44 0.78 13.27
CA ARG A 55 -6.54 0.09 13.97
C ARG A 55 -7.64 -0.14 12.96
N VAL A 56 -7.91 -1.40 12.67
CA VAL A 56 -8.94 -1.81 11.71
C VAL A 56 -10.34 -1.77 12.33
N SER A 57 -11.37 -1.98 11.51
CA SER A 57 -12.77 -1.81 11.91
C SER A 57 -13.19 -2.69 13.10
N ASP A 58 -12.65 -3.91 13.17
CA ASP A 58 -12.87 -4.87 14.27
C ASP A 58 -12.10 -4.54 15.56
N GLY A 59 -11.32 -3.45 15.57
CA GLY A 59 -10.51 -3.03 16.71
C GLY A 59 -9.10 -3.63 16.76
N THR A 60 -8.79 -4.62 15.92
CA THR A 60 -7.46 -5.23 15.84
C THR A 60 -6.41 -4.19 15.47
N GLU A 61 -5.23 -4.32 16.07
CA GLU A 61 -4.11 -3.43 15.79
C GLU A 61 -3.13 -4.06 14.82
N TRP A 62 -2.88 -3.36 13.73
CA TRP A 62 -1.84 -3.68 12.76
C TRP A 62 -0.74 -2.63 12.81
N ARG A 63 0.40 -2.95 12.20
CA ARG A 63 1.49 -2.01 11.92
C ARG A 63 1.94 -2.11 10.48
N ILE A 64 2.13 -0.94 9.86
CA ILE A 64 2.88 -0.81 8.62
C ILE A 64 4.33 -0.53 9.03
N ARG A 65 5.20 -1.50 8.83
CA ARG A 65 6.64 -1.42 9.12
C ARG A 65 7.42 -2.01 7.95
N ALA A 66 8.69 -2.28 8.12
CA ALA A 66 9.48 -2.95 7.10
C ALA A 66 10.27 -4.13 7.67
N THR A 67 10.71 -5.03 6.80
CA THR A 67 11.54 -6.18 7.10
C THR A 67 12.67 -6.29 6.09
N GLY A 68 13.78 -6.91 6.46
CA GLY A 68 14.78 -7.34 5.49
C GLY A 68 14.21 -8.42 4.55
N TYR A 69 14.59 -8.35 3.28
CA TYR A 69 14.31 -9.36 2.26
C TYR A 69 15.47 -9.39 1.26
N GLY A 70 16.37 -10.38 1.40
CA GLY A 70 17.61 -10.41 0.64
C GLY A 70 18.42 -9.11 0.86
N PRO A 71 18.82 -8.41 -0.21
CA PRO A 71 19.55 -7.14 -0.10
C PRO A 71 18.63 -5.91 0.13
N TYR A 72 17.31 -6.10 0.31
CA TYR A 72 16.34 -5.01 0.36
C TYR A 72 15.64 -4.87 1.71
N ILE A 73 15.01 -3.72 1.91
CA ILE A 73 14.05 -3.49 2.99
C ILE A 73 12.66 -3.36 2.37
N ALA A 74 11.76 -4.26 2.73
CA ALA A 74 10.44 -4.38 2.14
C ALA A 74 9.36 -3.93 3.14
N PRO A 75 8.47 -2.99 2.77
CA PRO A 75 7.38 -2.59 3.65
C PRO A 75 6.37 -3.74 3.77
N MET A 76 5.85 -3.93 4.97
CA MET A 76 4.93 -5.00 5.32
C MET A 76 3.85 -4.51 6.27
N VAL A 77 2.73 -5.22 6.24
CA VAL A 77 1.65 -5.09 7.23
C VAL A 77 1.70 -6.30 8.13
N THR A 78 1.74 -6.07 9.45
CA THR A 78 1.77 -7.13 10.48
C THR A 78 0.72 -6.87 11.54
N ASN A 79 0.21 -7.93 12.17
CA ASN A 79 -0.58 -7.88 13.39
C ASN A 79 0.06 -8.79 14.47
N ASP A 80 -0.62 -8.96 15.60
CA ASP A 80 -0.13 -9.83 16.69
C ASP A 80 -0.01 -11.30 16.27
N ASN A 81 -0.76 -11.72 15.25
CA ASN A 81 -0.72 -13.07 14.68
C ASN A 81 0.36 -13.25 13.60
N GLY A 82 1.15 -12.21 13.29
CA GLY A 82 2.27 -12.26 12.36
C GLY A 82 2.13 -11.36 11.13
N LYS A 83 2.72 -11.80 10.01
CA LYS A 83 2.76 -11.02 8.76
C LYS A 83 1.49 -11.24 7.94
N LEU A 84 0.83 -10.15 7.56
CA LEU A 84 -0.38 -10.15 6.75
C LEU A 84 -0.07 -9.96 5.26
N ALA A 85 0.83 -9.02 4.94
CA ALA A 85 1.22 -8.73 3.56
C ALA A 85 2.63 -8.12 3.50
N LEU A 86 3.30 -8.27 2.37
CA LEU A 86 4.64 -7.75 2.08
C LEU A 86 4.65 -7.15 0.66
N ALA A 87 5.24 -5.97 0.49
CA ALA A 87 5.50 -5.41 -0.83
C ALA A 87 6.99 -5.51 -1.19
N LEU A 88 7.28 -6.05 -2.37
CA LEU A 88 8.62 -6.31 -2.87
C LEU A 88 8.84 -5.58 -4.19
N PRO A 89 10.06 -5.09 -4.48
CA PRO A 89 10.37 -4.59 -5.80
C PRO A 89 10.36 -5.75 -6.81
N HIS A 90 9.74 -5.54 -7.97
CA HIS A 90 9.68 -6.51 -9.08
C HIS A 90 10.26 -5.93 -10.38
N GLY A 91 10.26 -4.60 -10.52
CA GLY A 91 10.86 -3.87 -11.64
C GLY A 91 10.87 -2.38 -11.32
N LYS A 92 11.32 -1.54 -12.25
CA LYS A 92 11.35 -0.07 -12.03
C LYS A 92 9.94 0.43 -11.71
N ARG A 93 9.72 0.82 -10.45
CA ARG A 93 8.44 1.27 -9.90
C ARG A 93 7.32 0.24 -10.00
N SER A 94 7.65 -1.05 -10.09
CA SER A 94 6.66 -2.13 -10.10
C SER A 94 6.89 -3.01 -8.87
N TYR A 95 5.82 -3.31 -8.15
CA TYR A 95 5.90 -3.97 -6.85
C TYR A 95 4.97 -5.17 -6.77
N GLY A 96 5.52 -6.32 -6.36
CA GLY A 96 4.71 -7.46 -5.96
C GLY A 96 4.17 -7.24 -4.55
N ILE A 97 2.87 -7.39 -4.33
CA ILE A 97 2.21 -7.31 -3.02
C ILE A 97 1.63 -8.67 -2.69
N ASN A 98 2.24 -9.37 -1.73
CA ASN A 98 1.95 -10.76 -1.43
C ASN A 98 1.44 -10.92 0.00
N GLY A 99 0.30 -11.60 0.14
CA GLY A 99 -0.23 -12.10 1.40
C GLY A 99 -0.19 -13.63 1.44
N ARG A 100 -0.84 -14.22 2.44
CA ARG A 100 -1.00 -15.69 2.53
C ARG A 100 -1.85 -16.24 1.37
N ASP A 101 -2.91 -15.52 1.03
CA ASP A 101 -3.98 -16.00 0.15
C ASP A 101 -4.10 -15.18 -1.13
N PHE A 102 -3.14 -14.30 -1.42
CA PHE A 102 -3.18 -13.42 -2.59
C PHE A 102 -1.78 -12.98 -3.02
N ALA A 103 -1.63 -12.70 -4.32
CA ALA A 103 -0.41 -12.18 -4.92
C ALA A 103 -0.78 -11.17 -6.01
N PHE A 104 -0.41 -9.91 -5.81
CA PHE A 104 -0.76 -8.82 -6.70
C PHE A 104 0.48 -8.12 -7.26
N ASN A 105 0.29 -7.40 -8.36
CA ASN A 105 1.29 -6.51 -8.94
C ASN A 105 0.76 -5.07 -8.94
N LEU A 106 1.54 -4.14 -8.40
CA LEU A 106 1.26 -2.71 -8.40
C LEU A 106 2.29 -1.99 -9.27
N TYR A 107 1.84 -1.26 -10.27
CA TYR A 107 2.72 -0.52 -11.17
C TYR A 107 2.09 0.82 -11.58
N PRO A 108 2.89 1.83 -11.99
CA PRO A 108 2.37 3.10 -12.46
C PRO A 108 1.73 2.93 -13.85
N ALA A 109 0.50 3.40 -14.01
CA ALA A 109 -0.13 3.60 -15.30
C ALA A 109 -0.02 5.07 -15.75
N GLY A 110 0.17 5.26 -17.05
CA GLY A 110 0.26 6.57 -17.70
C GLY A 110 1.61 6.86 -18.37
N ARG A 111 1.71 8.01 -19.04
CA ARG A 111 2.93 8.42 -19.75
C ARG A 111 4.07 8.73 -18.79
N LEU A 112 5.28 8.26 -19.12
CA LEU A 112 6.53 8.69 -18.50
C LEU A 112 6.60 10.23 -18.47
N GLY A 113 6.89 10.80 -17.30
CA GLY A 113 7.00 12.26 -17.11
C GLY A 113 5.84 12.93 -16.38
N VAL A 114 4.74 12.22 -16.09
CA VAL A 114 3.66 12.76 -15.25
C VAL A 114 4.11 12.80 -13.78
N ARG A 115 4.01 13.99 -13.15
CA ARG A 115 4.49 14.26 -11.78
C ARG A 115 3.81 13.41 -10.69
N ARG A 116 2.61 12.89 -10.96
CA ARG A 116 1.86 12.00 -10.06
C ARG A 116 1.20 10.90 -10.91
N PRO A 117 1.85 9.73 -11.07
CA PRO A 117 1.26 8.66 -11.85
C PRO A 117 0.06 8.08 -11.10
N THR A 118 -0.94 7.69 -11.88
CA THR A 118 -1.94 6.74 -11.41
C THR A 118 -1.25 5.40 -11.23
N TRP A 119 -1.61 4.65 -10.20
CA TRP A 119 -1.11 3.31 -9.97
C TRP A 119 -2.24 2.31 -10.23
N VAL A 120 -1.89 1.14 -10.74
CA VAL A 120 -2.84 0.08 -11.02
C VAL A 120 -2.41 -1.15 -10.24
N LEU A 121 -3.34 -1.70 -9.47
CA LEU A 121 -3.20 -2.97 -8.76
C LEU A 121 -3.86 -4.05 -9.62
N ARG A 122 -3.09 -5.09 -9.94
CA ARG A 122 -3.55 -6.24 -10.72
C ARG A 122 -3.34 -7.56 -10.01
N GLU A 123 -4.19 -8.51 -10.34
CA GLU A 123 -3.97 -9.94 -10.13
C GLU A 123 -3.96 -10.59 -11.51
N HIS A 124 -2.82 -11.16 -11.90
CA HIS A 124 -2.59 -11.62 -13.28
C HIS A 124 -2.95 -10.52 -14.30
N GLU A 125 -3.89 -10.80 -15.22
CA GLU A 125 -4.37 -9.86 -16.24
C GLU A 125 -5.54 -8.99 -15.77
N THR A 126 -6.08 -9.25 -14.56
CA THR A 126 -7.26 -8.55 -14.04
C THR A 126 -6.86 -7.30 -13.27
N GLU A 127 -7.43 -6.16 -13.64
CA GLU A 127 -7.34 -4.93 -12.86
C GLU A 127 -8.27 -4.99 -11.65
N LEU A 128 -7.68 -4.95 -10.46
CA LEU A 128 -8.43 -4.99 -9.21
C LEU A 128 -8.77 -3.59 -8.71
N ALA A 129 -7.81 -2.66 -8.83
CA ALA A 129 -7.99 -1.31 -8.35
C ALA A 129 -7.08 -0.31 -9.06
N THR A 130 -7.55 0.93 -9.14
CA THR A 130 -6.71 2.09 -9.46
C THR A 130 -6.45 2.90 -8.22
N LEU A 131 -5.26 3.48 -8.12
CA LEU A 131 -4.85 4.33 -7.03
C LEU A 131 -4.40 5.68 -7.60
N ASP A 132 -5.10 6.73 -7.21
CA ASP A 132 -4.72 8.11 -7.42
C ASP A 132 -4.33 8.76 -6.08
N ALA A 133 -3.94 10.03 -6.09
CA ALA A 133 -3.39 10.73 -4.93
C ALA A 133 -4.32 10.71 -3.70
N GLY A 134 -4.19 9.67 -2.87
CA GLY A 134 -4.96 9.48 -1.64
C GLY A 134 -6.22 8.62 -1.79
N SER A 135 -6.63 8.23 -3.00
CA SER A 135 -7.82 7.39 -3.21
C SER A 135 -7.47 6.10 -3.93
N LEU A 136 -8.06 5.00 -3.49
CA LEU A 136 -8.01 3.71 -4.16
C LEU A 136 -9.43 3.37 -4.58
N ASN A 137 -9.64 3.10 -5.86
CA ASN A 137 -10.92 2.68 -6.41
C ASN A 137 -10.84 1.20 -6.78
N ALA A 138 -11.42 0.36 -5.93
CA ALA A 138 -11.42 -1.09 -6.05
C ALA A 138 -12.61 -1.58 -6.88
N GLN A 139 -12.34 -2.13 -8.06
CA GLN A 139 -13.33 -2.76 -8.95
C GLN A 139 -13.68 -4.17 -8.47
N HIS A 140 -12.75 -4.80 -7.74
CA HIS A 140 -12.90 -6.10 -7.10
C HIS A 140 -12.51 -6.00 -5.62
N PRO A 141 -12.94 -6.93 -4.75
CA PRO A 141 -12.55 -6.90 -3.34
C PRO A 141 -11.03 -6.96 -3.17
N VAL A 142 -10.45 -5.95 -2.53
CA VAL A 142 -9.01 -5.87 -2.25
C VAL A 142 -8.77 -6.03 -0.75
N PRO A 143 -7.91 -6.95 -0.29
CA PRO A 143 -7.48 -7.01 1.11
C PRO A 143 -6.96 -5.67 1.60
N LEU A 144 -7.44 -5.19 2.75
CA LEU A 144 -7.07 -3.90 3.31
C LEU A 144 -5.55 -3.80 3.53
N ALA A 145 -4.89 -4.89 3.91
CA ALA A 145 -3.44 -4.95 4.04
C ALA A 145 -2.72 -4.63 2.71
N ALA A 146 -3.25 -5.12 1.58
CA ALA A 146 -2.71 -4.80 0.26
C ALA A 146 -2.94 -3.32 -0.09
N ALA A 147 -4.15 -2.79 0.12
CA ALA A 147 -4.45 -1.37 -0.10
C ALA A 147 -3.52 -0.44 0.71
N LEU A 148 -3.26 -0.77 1.98
CA LEU A 148 -2.31 -0.06 2.85
C LEU A 148 -0.88 -0.06 2.29
N LEU A 149 -0.43 -1.18 1.74
CA LEU A 149 0.86 -1.26 1.07
C LEU A 149 0.87 -0.46 -0.22
N CYS A 150 -0.20 -0.47 -1.02
CA CYS A 150 -0.31 0.34 -2.23
C CYS A 150 -0.08 1.82 -1.93
N TRP A 151 -0.79 2.39 -0.95
CA TRP A 151 -0.56 3.78 -0.54
C TRP A 151 0.86 4.01 -0.03
N THR A 152 1.43 3.05 0.71
CA THR A 152 2.78 3.17 1.28
C THR A 152 3.85 3.22 0.18
N VAL A 153 3.83 2.28 -0.76
CA VAL A 153 4.84 2.22 -1.84
C VAL A 153 4.60 3.30 -2.90
N ALA A 154 3.35 3.63 -3.22
CA ALA A 154 3.05 4.73 -4.14
C ALA A 154 3.57 6.07 -3.62
N LYS A 155 3.59 6.24 -2.29
CA LYS A 155 4.04 7.47 -1.63
C LYS A 155 5.54 7.52 -1.40
N PHE A 156 6.15 6.42 -0.93
CA PHE A 156 7.53 6.43 -0.46
C PHE A 156 8.50 5.65 -1.34
N GLY A 157 8.00 4.83 -2.27
CA GLY A 157 8.80 3.83 -2.97
C GLY A 157 9.47 2.84 -2.00
N ILE A 158 10.42 2.07 -2.50
CA ILE A 158 11.28 1.20 -1.68
C ILE A 158 12.70 1.80 -1.62
N PRO A 159 13.29 2.00 -0.43
CA PRO A 159 14.67 2.45 -0.32
C PRO A 159 15.64 1.53 -1.08
N GLY A 160 16.54 2.13 -1.85
CA GLY A 160 17.53 1.39 -2.66
C GLY A 160 17.00 0.86 -4.00
N GLU A 161 15.73 1.07 -4.34
CA GLU A 161 15.14 0.62 -5.61
C GLU A 161 15.84 1.22 -6.84
N ALA A 162 16.36 2.45 -6.77
CA ALA A 162 17.10 3.05 -7.88
C ALA A 162 18.40 2.31 -8.22
N ALA A 163 18.97 1.53 -7.28
CA ALA A 163 20.13 0.69 -7.53
C ALA A 163 19.78 -0.62 -8.25
N LEU A 164 18.50 -0.87 -8.57
CA LEU A 164 18.03 -2.02 -9.37
C LEU A 164 18.24 -1.85 -10.87
N GLU A 165 18.98 -0.82 -11.31
CA GLU A 165 19.37 -0.71 -12.72
C GLU A 165 20.27 -1.89 -13.09
N VAL A 166 19.74 -2.82 -13.89
CA VAL A 166 20.58 -3.65 -14.75
C VAL A 166 21.28 -2.66 -15.69
N PRO A 167 22.63 -2.63 -15.73
CA PRO A 167 23.33 -1.81 -16.72
C PRO A 167 22.71 -2.11 -18.07
N SER A 168 22.27 -1.08 -18.79
CA SER A 168 21.78 -1.28 -20.15
C SER A 168 22.89 -2.00 -20.91
N MET A 169 22.61 -3.23 -21.36
CA MET A 169 23.43 -3.86 -22.40
C MET A 169 23.27 -2.96 -23.62
N GLN A 170 24.21 -2.04 -23.77
CA GLN A 170 24.43 -1.36 -25.03
C GLN A 170 24.94 -2.43 -25.99
N TRP A 171 24.02 -3.02 -26.75
CA TRP A 171 24.40 -3.73 -27.97
C TRP A 171 25.00 -2.65 -28.89
N LYS A 172 26.32 -2.67 -29.03
CA LYS A 172 27.03 -1.96 -30.10
C LYS A 172 26.93 -2.76 -31.39
#